data_AF-A0A895YAH8-F1
#
_entry.id   AF-A0A895YAH8-F1
#
_cell.length_a   1.000
_cell.length_b   1.000
_cell.length_c   1.000
_cell.angle_alpha   90.00
_cell.angle_beta   90.00
_cell.angle_gamma   90.00
#
_symmetry.space_group_name_H-M   'P 1'
#
loop_
_entity.id
_entity.type
_entity.pdbx_description
1 polymer ?
#
loop_
_entity_poly.entity_id
_entity_poly.type
_entity_poly.pdbx_seq_one_letter_code
_entity_poly.pdbx_strand_id
1 'polypeptide(L)' 'MAKTLVDIDDELLAEATIALGTTTKKETVTSALRAAVTASRTRRSHALAELQQVADEGGFDFDRYHELDE' A
#
# COMPACT_ATOMS: atom_id res chain seq x y z
N MET A 1 19.73 9.91 7.98
CA MET A 1 18.67 10.25 7.01
C MET A 1 19.13 11.45 6.20
N ALA A 2 18.90 11.44 4.89
CA ALA A 2 19.12 12.62 4.05
C ALA A 2 18.08 13.70 4.39
N LYS A 3 18.48 14.97 4.33
CA LYS A 3 17.55 16.09 4.46
C LYS A 3 16.97 16.38 3.08
N THR A 4 15.66 16.35 2.97
CA THR A 4 14.93 16.70 1.75
C THR A 4 14.09 17.92 2.05
N LEU A 5 14.22 18.96 1.24
CA LEU A 5 13.36 20.13 1.30
C LEU A 5 12.13 19.86 0.43
N VAL A 6 10.94 19.97 1.02
CA VAL A 6 9.65 19.73 0.36
C VAL A 6 8.66 20.74 0.89
N ASP A 7 7.90 21.35 -0.01
CA ASP A 7 6.76 22.17 0.34
C ASP A 7 5.57 21.25 0.65
N ILE A 8 4.91 21.52 1.78
CA ILE A 8 3.81 20.70 2.29
C ILE A 8 2.68 21.66 2.67
N ASP A 9 1.45 21.24 2.38
CA ASP A 9 0.26 21.91 2.87
C ASP A 9 0.21 21.85 4.41
N ASP A 10 0.31 23.02 5.05
CA ASP A 10 0.39 23.12 6.50
C ASP A 10 -0.95 22.78 7.19
N GLU A 11 -2.09 22.97 6.53
CA GLU A 11 -3.40 22.59 7.06
C GLU A 11 -3.53 21.07 7.08
N LEU A 12 -3.21 20.42 5.96
CA LEU A 12 -3.19 18.96 5.86
C LEU A 12 -2.19 18.33 6.84
N LEU A 13 -1.03 18.97 7.02
CA LEU A 13 -0.02 18.52 7.98
C LEU A 13 -0.52 18.64 9.43
N ALA A 14 -1.28 19.68 9.75
CA ALA A 14 -1.89 19.83 11.07
C ALA A 14 -2.95 18.75 11.33
N GLU A 15 -3.83 18.50 10.35
CA GLU A 15 -4.82 17.42 10.42
C GLU A 15 -4.16 16.05 10.59
N ALA A 16 -3.13 15.76 9.80
CA ALA A 16 -2.37 14.51 9.90
C ALA A 16 -1.67 14.39 11.26
N THR A 17 -1.19 15.50 11.84
CA THR A 17 -0.55 15.49 13.16
C THR A 17 -1.54 15.10 14.25
N ILE A 18 -2.76 15.63 14.19
CA ILE A 18 -3.85 15.28 15.12
C ILE A 18 -4.26 13.82 14.90
N ALA A 19 -4.52 13.41 13.66
CA ALA A 19 -4.99 12.07 13.32
C ALA A 19 -3.97 10.97 13.70
N LEU A 20 -2.68 11.26 13.57
CA LEU A 20 -1.60 10.33 13.91
C LEU A 20 -1.12 10.45 15.36
N GLY A 21 -1.60 11.45 16.12
CA GLY A 21 -1.19 11.70 17.50
C GLY A 21 0.29 12.05 17.66
N THR A 22 0.90 12.60 16.61
CA THR A 22 2.34 12.91 16.58
C THR A 22 2.62 14.32 17.10
N THR A 23 3.87 14.57 17.49
CA THR A 23 4.26 15.83 18.16
C THR A 23 5.09 16.76 17.27
N THR A 24 5.71 16.23 16.20
CA THR A 24 6.55 17.01 15.31
C THR A 24 6.22 16.77 13.84
N LYS A 25 6.35 17.80 12.99
CA LYS A 25 6.14 17.69 11.53
C LYS A 25 6.91 16.50 10.92
N LYS A 26 8.17 16.30 11.33
CA LYS A 26 9.01 15.17 10.88
C LYS A 26 8.39 13.83 11.27
N GLU A 27 7.92 13.70 12.51
CA GLU A 27 7.28 12.48 13.00
C GLU A 27 5.99 12.21 12.23
N THR A 28 5.14 13.22 12.03
CA THR A 28 3.92 13.15 11.22
C THR A 28 4.22 12.60 9.84
N VAL A 29 5.16 13.22 9.11
CA VAL A 29 5.52 12.81 7.74
C VAL A 29 6.10 11.40 7.72
N THR A 30 6.98 11.07 8.66
CA THR A 30 7.59 9.73 8.72
C THR A 30 6.53 8.65 8.99
N SER A 31 5.62 8.91 9.92
CA SER A 31 4.54 7.99 10.26
C SER A 31 3.52 7.85 9.14
N ALA A 32 3.16 8.94 8.46
CA ALA A 32 2.29 8.92 7.29
C ALA A 32 2.88 8.07 6.15
N LEU A 33 4.18 8.24 5.86
CA LEU A 33 4.87 7.45 4.83
C LEU A 33 4.89 5.95 5.19
N ARG A 34 5.14 5.60 6.46
CA ARG A 34 5.04 4.20 6.90
C ARG A 34 3.63 3.66 6.72
N ALA A 35 2.60 4.42 7.10
CA ALA A 35 1.21 4.02 6.95
C ALA A 35 0.86 3.76 5.47
N ALA A 36 1.28 4.64 4.57
CA ALA A 36 1.05 4.47 3.13
C ALA A 36 1.72 3.20 2.57
N VAL A 37 2.96 2.93 2.97
CA VAL A 37 3.68 1.70 2.57
C VAL A 37 3.00 0.45 3.12
N THR A 38 2.57 0.48 4.39
CA THR A 38 1.84 -0.62 5.01
C THR A 38 0.51 -0.87 4.30
N ALA A 39 -0.26 0.18 4.00
CA ALA A 39 -1.52 0.06 3.27
C ALA A 39 -1.32 -0.55 1.87
N SER A 40 -0.26 -0.14 1.15
CA SER A 40 0.11 -0.75 -0.13
C SER A 40 0.45 -2.24 -0.01
N ARG A 41 1.20 -2.61 1.04
CA ARG A 41 1.54 -4.02 1.32
C ARG A 41 0.29 -4.84 1.62
N THR A 42 -0.58 -4.36 2.52
CA THR A 42 -1.82 -5.03 2.88
C THR A 42 -2.71 -5.23 1.65
N ARG A 43 -2.86 -4.21 0.80
CA ARG A 43 -3.64 -4.33 -0.44
C ARG A 43 -3.10 -5.44 -1.36
N ARG A 44 -1.78 -5.50 -1.55
CA ARG A 44 -1.15 -6.54 -2.38
C ARG A 44 -1.31 -7.93 -1.76
N SER A 45 -1.18 -8.05 -0.43
CA SER A 45 -1.41 -9.31 0.27
C SER A 45 -2.87 -9.78 0.12
N HIS A 46 -3.84 -8.86 0.19
CA HIS A 46 -5.24 -9.19 0.00
C HIS A 46 -5.54 -9.67 -1.42
N ALA A 47 -5.06 -8.93 -2.42
CA ALA A 47 -5.22 -9.33 -3.83
C ALA A 47 -4.59 -10.70 -4.12
N LEU A 48 -3.45 -10.99 -3.51
CA LEU A 48 -2.81 -12.30 -3.63
C LEU A 48 -3.63 -13.41 -2.96
N ALA A 49 -4.22 -13.15 -1.80
CA ALA A 49 -5.09 -14.10 -1.11
C ALA A 49 -6.37 -14.39 -1.92
N GLU A 50 -6.96 -13.37 -2.54
CA GLU A 50 -8.10 -13.53 -3.46
C GLU A 50 -7.72 -14.39 -4.67
N LEU A 51 -6.56 -14.14 -5.29
CA LEU A 51 -6.09 -14.95 -6.42
C LEU A 51 -5.86 -16.42 -6.03
N GLN A 52 -5.34 -16.67 -4.83
CA GLN A 52 -5.16 -18.03 -4.31
C GLN A 52 -6.52 -18.73 -4.10
N GLN A 53 -7.49 -18.03 -3.53
CA GLN A 53 -8.83 -18.57 -3.38
C GLN A 53 -9.47 -18.92 -4.74
N VAL A 54 -9.35 -18.04 -5.73
CA VAL A 54 -9.83 -18.32 -7.10
C VAL A 54 -9.13 -19.55 -7.69
N ALA A 55 -7.84 -19.73 -7.43
CA ALA A 55 -7.11 -20.92 -7.88
C ALA A 55 -7.64 -22.20 -7.23
N ASP A 56 -7.82 -22.18 -5.92
CA ASP A 56 -8.29 -23.34 -5.13
C ASP A 56 -9.73 -23.74 -5.51
N GLU A 57 -10.56 -22.76 -5.90
CA GLU A 57 -11.91 -22.97 -6.42
C GLU A 57 -11.95 -23.45 -7.88
N GLY A 58 -10.79 -23.63 -8.52
CA GLY A 58 -10.69 -24.09 -9.91
C GLY A 58 -10.98 -23.00 -10.94
N GLY A 59 -10.83 -21.72 -10.57
CA GLY A 59 -11.05 -20.57 -11.45
C GLY A 59 -9.99 -20.39 -12.56
N PHE A 60 -8.97 -21.25 -12.59
CA PHE A 60 -7.99 -21.32 -13.67
C PHE A 60 -8.16 -22.60 -14.47
N ASP A 61 -8.48 -22.45 -15.75
CA ASP A 61 -8.54 -23.55 -16.71
C ASP A 61 -7.15 -23.80 -17.30
N PHE A 62 -6.41 -24.71 -16.66
CA PHE A 62 -5.06 -25.04 -17.07
C PHE A 62 -4.99 -25.92 -18.32
N ASP A 63 -6.08 -26.57 -18.71
CA ASP A 63 -6.10 -27.42 -19.90
C ASP A 63 -5.97 -26.59 -21.19
N ARG A 64 -6.34 -25.30 -21.13
CA ARG A 64 -6.20 -24.33 -22.22
C ARG A 64 -4.81 -23.69 -22.34
N TYR A 65 -3.85 -24.00 -21.46
CA TYR A 65 -2.50 -23.41 -21.54
C TYR A 65 -1.80 -23.72 -22.87
N HIS A 66 -2.06 -24.90 -23.46
CA HIS A 66 -1.50 -25.31 -24.74
C HIS A 66 -1.93 -24.43 -25.93
N GLU A 67 -3.02 -23.66 -25.80
CA GLU A 67 -3.51 -22.75 -26.84
C GLU A 67 -2.76 -21.40 -26.86
N LEU A 68 -1.93 -21.10 -25.85
CA LEU A 68 -1.20 -19.82 -25.74
C LEU A 68 0.15 -19.81 -26.47
N ASP A 69 0.66 -20.99 -26.85
CA ASP A 69 1.94 -21.16 -27.56
C ASP A 69 1.79 -21.18 -29.10
N GLU A 70 0.57 -20.98 -29.63
CA GLU A 70 0.26 -20.78 -31.07
C GLU A 70 0.17 -19.29 -31.45
#